data_AF-A0A9D7Q212-F1
#
_entry.id   AF-A0A9D7Q212-F1
#
_cell.length_a   1.000
_cell.length_b   1.000
_cell.length_c   1.000
_cell.angle_alpha   90.00
_cell.angle_beta   90.00
_cell.angle_gamma   90.00
#
_symmetry.space_group_name_H-M   'P 1'
#
loop_
_entity.id
_entity.type
_entity.pdbx_description
1 polymer ?
#
loop_
_entity_poly.entity_id
_entity_poly.type
_entity_poly.pdbx_seq_one_letter_code
_entity_poly.pdbx_strand_id
1 'polypeptide(L)'
;MKKYILLALIALNSTVLVYSQTEIYRSWDKLLNMPGMTEYFSGIFNSLGIIVIETGEQFTVLNKSDHFEIVKGIDSGKVDYNVQLSLYNISTMEENGKDGIIDSIESFNIMSVLFTPLTQSAMANAQFSNAAKQKLAGIENHIHVYLNSPDKTNFTAHTLFFINGNWIVVPGLYGNAKRTFNLTPAQAIEYQRQVFAAQQINTKSEWKSFGKWYMKWRDGVSVKNK
;
A
#
# COMPACT_ATOMS: atom_id res chain seq x y z
N MET A 1 -9.60 -67.38 6.86
CA MET A 1 -9.29 -66.47 5.75
C MET A 1 -9.80 -65.07 6.09
N LYS A 2 -8.94 -64.18 6.58
CA LYS A 2 -9.30 -62.80 6.92
C LYS A 2 -9.04 -61.91 5.70
N LYS A 3 -10.08 -61.26 5.17
CA LYS A 3 -9.97 -60.29 4.07
C LYS A 3 -9.44 -58.96 4.63
N TYR A 4 -8.28 -58.53 4.15
CA TYR A 4 -7.76 -57.19 4.35
C TYR A 4 -8.44 -56.24 3.34
N ILE A 5 -9.12 -55.21 3.82
CA ILE A 5 -9.50 -54.07 2.98
C ILE A 5 -8.38 -53.03 3.15
N LEU A 6 -7.59 -52.87 2.10
CA LEU A 6 -6.52 -51.89 1.98
C LEU A 6 -7.16 -50.53 1.66
N LEU A 7 -7.17 -49.60 2.60
CA LEU A 7 -7.48 -48.20 2.35
C LEU A 7 -6.23 -47.54 1.75
N ALA A 8 -6.24 -47.31 0.45
CA ALA A 8 -5.23 -46.49 -0.22
C ALA A 8 -5.51 -45.01 0.11
N LEU A 9 -4.72 -44.42 1.00
CA LEU A 9 -4.63 -42.97 1.13
C LEU A 9 -3.86 -42.44 -0.08
N ILE A 10 -4.57 -41.81 -1.02
CA ILE A 10 -3.95 -40.97 -2.05
C ILE A 10 -3.57 -39.67 -1.34
N ALA A 11 -2.32 -39.56 -0.91
CA ALA A 11 -1.72 -38.28 -0.59
C ALA A 11 -1.54 -37.51 -1.91
N LEU A 12 -2.51 -36.66 -2.24
CA LEU A 12 -2.33 -35.61 -3.21
C LEU A 12 -1.26 -34.67 -2.64
N ASN A 13 -0.01 -34.88 -3.06
CA ASN A 13 1.06 -33.89 -2.88
C ASN A 13 0.68 -32.66 -3.70
N SER A 14 -0.13 -31.78 -3.12
CA SER A 14 -0.14 -30.39 -3.53
C SER A 14 1.25 -29.86 -3.16
N THR A 15 2.14 -29.74 -4.13
CA THR A 15 3.36 -28.94 -3.98
C THR A 15 2.94 -27.49 -3.83
N VAL A 16 2.45 -27.14 -2.64
CA VAL A 16 2.56 -25.77 -2.16
C VAL A 16 4.05 -25.54 -2.05
N LEU A 17 4.61 -24.72 -2.94
CA LEU A 17 5.96 -24.21 -2.79
C LEU A 17 6.02 -23.52 -1.43
N VAL A 18 6.53 -24.23 -0.42
CA VAL A 18 6.82 -23.65 0.88
C VAL A 18 7.99 -22.70 0.65
N TYR A 19 7.68 -21.42 0.41
CA TYR A 19 8.68 -20.37 0.48
C TYR A 19 9.25 -20.39 1.90
N SER A 20 10.53 -20.72 2.02
CA SER A 20 11.18 -20.64 3.33
C SER A 20 11.30 -19.18 3.72
N GLN A 21 11.28 -18.91 5.02
CA GLN A 21 11.48 -17.59 5.60
C GLN A 21 12.70 -16.86 4.98
N THR A 22 13.76 -17.64 4.74
CA THR A 22 15.03 -17.18 4.16
C THR A 22 14.90 -16.65 2.73
N GLU A 23 13.99 -17.19 1.91
CA GLU A 23 13.81 -16.76 0.52
C GLU A 23 13.03 -15.44 0.44
N ILE A 24 11.98 -15.26 1.26
CA ILE A 24 11.21 -14.00 1.32
C ILE A 24 12.09 -12.86 1.80
N TYR A 25 12.89 -13.08 2.85
CA TYR A 25 13.84 -12.08 3.30
C TYR A 25 14.87 -11.72 2.23
N ARG A 26 15.40 -12.71 1.51
CA ARG A 26 16.36 -12.47 0.43
C ARG A 26 15.75 -11.65 -0.71
N SER A 27 14.52 -11.93 -1.08
CA SER A 27 13.74 -11.16 -2.06
C SER A 27 13.60 -9.69 -1.66
N TRP A 28 13.18 -9.43 -0.42
CA TRP A 28 13.07 -8.07 0.12
C TRP A 28 14.42 -7.38 0.27
N ASP A 29 15.42 -8.07 0.77
CA ASP A 29 16.77 -7.55 0.92
C ASP A 29 17.33 -7.12 -0.45
N LYS A 30 17.15 -7.96 -1.48
CA LYS A 30 17.57 -7.63 -2.85
C LYS A 30 16.82 -6.40 -3.38
N LEU A 31 15.50 -6.33 -3.23
CA LEU A 31 14.67 -5.20 -3.67
C LEU A 31 15.10 -3.89 -2.97
N LEU A 32 15.25 -3.92 -1.65
CA LEU A 32 15.54 -2.73 -0.86
C LEU A 32 16.97 -2.22 -1.05
N ASN A 33 17.91 -3.09 -1.40
CA ASN A 33 19.29 -2.72 -1.72
C ASN A 33 19.48 -2.29 -3.19
N MET A 34 18.42 -2.20 -4.00
CA MET A 34 18.53 -1.63 -5.34
C MET A 34 18.85 -0.13 -5.27
N PRO A 35 19.72 0.40 -6.16
CA PRO A 35 20.05 1.80 -6.11
C PRO A 35 18.81 2.68 -6.38
N GLY A 36 18.74 3.83 -5.70
CA GLY A 36 17.61 4.77 -5.82
C GLY A 36 16.38 4.44 -4.96
N MET A 37 16.30 3.26 -4.34
CA MET A 37 15.11 2.87 -3.54
C MET A 37 14.94 3.70 -2.26
N THR A 38 16.03 4.08 -1.61
CA THR A 38 16.00 4.93 -0.41
C THR A 38 15.49 6.33 -0.73
N GLU A 39 15.94 6.90 -1.86
CA GLU A 39 15.44 8.17 -2.37
C GLU A 39 13.98 8.09 -2.79
N TYR A 40 13.60 7.03 -3.49
CA TYR A 40 12.22 6.78 -3.93
C TYR A 40 11.24 6.78 -2.74
N PHE A 41 11.54 6.02 -1.69
CA PHE A 41 10.72 5.93 -0.49
C PHE A 41 10.94 7.05 0.53
N SER A 42 11.82 8.02 0.23
CA SER A 42 12.04 9.16 1.10
C SER A 42 10.75 9.93 1.36
N GLY A 43 10.48 10.17 2.65
CA GLY A 43 9.28 10.85 3.12
C GLY A 43 7.98 10.04 2.95
N ILE A 44 8.04 8.77 2.55
CA ILE A 44 6.84 7.90 2.46
C ILE A 44 6.60 7.21 3.79
N PHE A 45 7.63 6.61 4.40
CA PHE A 45 7.59 6.00 5.73
C PHE A 45 9.00 5.96 6.35
N ASN A 46 9.08 5.86 7.68
CA ASN A 46 10.31 5.52 8.40
C ASN A 46 10.34 4.03 8.79
N SER A 47 9.16 3.43 9.00
CA SER A 47 8.99 2.04 9.41
C SER A 47 7.72 1.45 8.78
N LEU A 48 7.88 0.34 8.05
CA LEU A 48 6.81 -0.35 7.35
C LEU A 48 6.73 -1.80 7.84
N GLY A 49 5.67 -2.14 8.57
CA GLY A 49 5.34 -3.51 8.90
C GLY A 49 4.74 -4.23 7.70
N ILE A 50 5.23 -5.43 7.39
CA ILE A 50 4.81 -6.23 6.24
C ILE A 50 4.39 -7.62 6.70
N ILE A 51 3.15 -7.99 6.38
CA ILE A 51 2.61 -9.33 6.56
C ILE A 51 2.48 -9.98 5.18
N VAL A 52 3.12 -11.13 4.99
CA VAL A 52 3.00 -11.92 3.75
C VAL A 52 1.78 -12.82 3.87
N ILE A 53 0.79 -12.63 3.00
CA ILE A 53 -0.53 -13.25 3.12
C ILE A 53 -0.45 -14.78 3.07
N GLU A 54 0.32 -15.34 2.13
CA GLU A 54 0.36 -16.78 1.89
C GLU A 54 1.11 -17.55 2.99
N THR A 55 2.14 -16.95 3.58
CA THR A 55 3.00 -17.61 4.57
C THR A 55 2.70 -17.18 6.01
N GLY A 56 1.97 -16.08 6.20
CA GLY A 56 1.76 -15.45 7.50
C GLY A 56 3.04 -14.81 8.07
N GLU A 57 4.12 -14.74 7.29
CA GLU A 57 5.38 -14.18 7.73
C GLU A 57 5.26 -12.68 8.01
N GLN A 58 5.95 -12.22 9.04
CA GLN A 58 5.92 -10.83 9.49
C GLN A 58 7.33 -10.29 9.66
N PHE A 59 7.56 -9.10 9.13
CA PHE A 59 8.79 -8.34 9.33
C PHE A 59 8.55 -6.86 9.17
N THR A 60 9.52 -6.06 9.61
CA THR A 60 9.50 -4.61 9.54
C THR A 60 10.65 -4.13 8.68
N VAL A 61 10.37 -3.25 7.72
CA VAL A 61 11.37 -2.52 6.95
C VAL A 61 11.57 -1.15 7.60
N LEU A 62 12.78 -0.85 8.04
CA LEU A 62 13.17 0.45 8.58
C LEU A 62 13.90 1.24 7.50
N ASN A 63 13.42 2.45 7.19
CA ASN A 63 14.09 3.38 6.29
C ASN A 63 15.03 4.28 7.12
N LYS A 64 16.35 4.13 6.94
CA LYS A 64 17.39 4.91 7.62
C LYS A 64 17.85 6.12 6.82
N SER A 65 17.10 6.50 5.78
CA SER A 65 17.41 7.55 4.81
C SER A 65 18.51 7.19 3.79
N ASP A 66 19.57 6.50 4.21
CA ASP A 66 20.68 6.06 3.34
C ASP A 66 20.65 4.57 3.00
N HIS A 67 20.00 3.76 3.83
CA HIS A 67 19.78 2.33 3.62
C HIS A 67 18.46 1.85 4.25
N PHE A 68 18.11 0.59 4.01
CA PHE A 68 17.03 -0.08 4.72
C PHE A 68 17.57 -1.17 5.65
N GLU A 69 16.88 -1.40 6.76
CA GLU A 69 17.10 -2.55 7.63
C GLU A 69 15.83 -3.41 7.68
N ILE A 70 15.98 -4.73 7.65
CA ILE A 70 14.87 -5.66 7.86
C ILE A 70 14.95 -6.27 9.26
N VAL A 71 13.88 -6.13 10.03
CA VAL A 71 13.76 -6.68 11.38
C VAL A 71 12.64 -7.73 11.40
N LYS A 72 12.89 -8.88 12.04
CA LYS A 72 11.89 -9.95 12.17
C LYS A 72 10.73 -9.51 13.06
N GLY A 73 9.50 -9.82 12.63
CA GLY A 73 8.27 -9.46 13.33
C GLY A 73 7.81 -8.03 13.08
N ILE A 74 6.64 -7.69 13.63
CA ILE A 74 6.04 -6.37 13.57
C ILE A 74 5.64 -5.94 14.98
N ASP A 75 6.10 -4.76 15.39
CA ASP A 75 5.51 -4.06 16.53
C ASP A 75 4.46 -3.08 15.99
N SER A 76 3.21 -3.55 15.88
CA SER A 76 2.14 -2.81 15.21
C SER A 76 1.85 -1.43 15.81
N GLY A 77 2.25 -1.19 17.06
CA GLY A 77 2.09 0.12 17.72
C GLY A 77 3.22 1.11 17.42
N LYS A 78 4.28 0.67 16.73
CA LYS A 78 5.48 1.48 16.45
C LYS A 78 5.78 1.68 14.97
N VAL A 79 5.17 0.89 14.09
CA VAL A 79 5.32 1.08 12.64
C VAL A 79 4.43 2.22 12.14
N ASP A 80 4.88 2.95 11.12
CA ASP A 80 4.09 4.03 10.51
C ASP A 80 2.90 3.45 9.73
N TYR A 81 3.14 2.35 9.02
CA TYR A 81 2.13 1.59 8.30
C TYR A 81 2.30 0.10 8.51
N ASN A 82 1.19 -0.63 8.47
CA ASN A 82 1.16 -2.08 8.43
C ASN A 82 0.42 -2.53 7.16
N VAL A 83 1.15 -3.17 6.26
CA VAL A 83 0.65 -3.58 4.95
C VAL A 83 0.63 -5.10 4.81
N GLN A 84 -0.38 -5.60 4.10
CA GLN A 84 -0.49 -7.01 3.74
C GLN A 84 -0.15 -7.15 2.26
N LEU A 85 0.85 -7.98 1.95
CA LEU A 85 1.34 -8.19 0.60
C LEU A 85 1.33 -9.68 0.25
N SER A 86 1.07 -10.01 -1.01
CA SER A 86 1.19 -11.37 -1.54
C SER A 86 2.63 -11.66 -1.99
N LEU A 87 3.00 -12.93 -2.14
CA LEU A 87 4.26 -13.32 -2.77
C LEU A 87 4.36 -12.82 -4.22
N TYR A 88 3.23 -12.82 -4.94
CA TYR A 88 3.14 -12.27 -6.29
C TYR A 88 3.54 -10.78 -6.31
N ASN A 89 2.97 -9.98 -5.42
CA ASN A 89 3.29 -8.56 -5.27
C ASN A 89 4.80 -8.32 -5.07
N ILE A 90 5.45 -9.16 -4.25
CA ILE A 90 6.90 -9.06 -3.97
C ILE A 90 7.69 -9.35 -5.25
N SER A 91 7.36 -10.44 -5.94
CA SER A 91 8.06 -10.83 -7.17
C SER A 91 7.96 -9.79 -8.29
N THR A 92 6.81 -9.13 -8.43
CA THR A 92 6.61 -8.06 -9.43
C THR A 92 7.46 -6.83 -9.15
N MET A 93 7.73 -6.52 -7.88
CA MET A 93 8.58 -5.36 -7.53
C MET A 93 10.06 -5.61 -7.81
N GLU A 94 10.56 -6.83 -7.62
CA GLU A 94 11.98 -7.21 -7.82
C GLU A 94 12.52 -6.99 -9.24
N GLU A 95 11.65 -6.79 -10.22
CA GLU A 95 12.07 -6.58 -11.60
C GLU A 95 12.43 -5.12 -11.93
N ASN A 96 12.12 -4.17 -11.05
CA ASN A 96 12.22 -2.71 -11.27
C ASN A 96 13.41 -2.09 -10.53
N GLY A 97 14.05 -1.05 -11.10
CA GLY A 97 15.09 -0.25 -10.44
C GLY A 97 16.51 -0.81 -10.55
N LYS A 98 16.75 -1.70 -11.51
CA LYS A 98 18.04 -2.38 -11.69
C LYS A 98 19.16 -1.47 -12.18
N ASP A 99 18.83 -0.40 -12.90
CA ASP A 99 19.79 0.60 -13.40
C ASP A 99 20.04 1.75 -12.41
N GLY A 100 19.36 1.72 -11.26
CA GLY A 100 19.47 2.71 -10.19
C GLY A 100 18.65 3.97 -10.38
N ILE A 101 17.84 4.07 -11.43
CA ILE A 101 16.94 5.20 -11.69
C ILE A 101 15.52 4.66 -11.76
N ILE A 102 14.68 4.99 -10.78
CA ILE A 102 13.27 4.58 -10.83
C ILE A 102 12.52 5.46 -11.84
N ASP A 103 12.29 4.92 -13.04
CA ASP A 103 11.51 5.62 -14.06
C ASP A 103 10.01 5.64 -13.75
N SER A 104 9.20 6.29 -14.60
CA SER A 104 7.77 6.40 -14.37
C SER A 104 7.00 5.08 -14.43
N ILE A 105 7.44 4.13 -15.26
CA ILE A 105 6.83 2.80 -15.42
C ILE A 105 7.21 1.92 -14.22
N GLU A 106 8.48 1.94 -13.83
CA GLU A 106 8.97 1.27 -12.63
C GLU A 106 8.28 1.80 -11.37
N SER A 107 8.12 3.13 -11.27
CA SER A 107 7.35 3.76 -10.20
C SER A 107 5.90 3.30 -10.19
N PHE A 108 5.26 3.15 -11.36
CA PHE A 108 3.92 2.57 -11.44
C PHE A 108 3.90 1.12 -10.95
N ASN A 109 4.85 0.28 -11.36
CA ASN A 109 4.92 -1.11 -10.95
C ASN A 109 5.07 -1.26 -9.44
N ILE A 110 5.99 -0.51 -8.83
CA ILE A 110 6.16 -0.47 -7.37
C ILE A 110 4.89 0.04 -6.69
N MET A 111 4.33 1.16 -7.18
CA MET A 111 3.15 1.72 -6.53
C MET A 111 1.90 0.89 -6.73
N SER A 112 1.72 0.19 -7.84
CA SER A 112 0.56 -0.67 -8.10
C SER A 112 0.37 -1.71 -6.98
N VAL A 113 1.49 -2.17 -6.40
CA VAL A 113 1.51 -3.12 -5.29
C VAL A 113 1.20 -2.44 -3.94
N LEU A 114 1.83 -1.29 -3.67
CA LEU A 114 1.77 -0.64 -2.36
C LEU A 114 0.60 0.34 -2.20
N PHE A 115 -0.03 0.76 -3.30
CA PHE A 115 -0.96 1.88 -3.33
C PHE A 115 -2.19 1.64 -2.46
N THR A 116 -2.85 0.49 -2.64
CA THR A 116 -4.05 0.15 -1.86
C THR A 116 -3.71 -0.15 -0.39
N PRO A 117 -2.68 -0.97 -0.07
CA PRO A 117 -2.28 -1.23 1.32
C PRO A 117 -1.84 0.02 2.09
N LEU A 118 -1.08 0.93 1.48
CA LEU A 118 -0.71 2.19 2.12
C LEU A 118 -1.92 3.09 2.36
N THR A 119 -2.84 3.16 1.39
CA THR A 119 -4.09 3.91 1.57
C THR A 119 -4.93 3.32 2.69
N GLN A 120 -5.06 1.99 2.78
CA GLN A 120 -5.73 1.29 3.88
C GLN A 120 -5.13 1.68 5.23
N SER A 121 -3.81 1.58 5.36
CA SER A 121 -3.12 1.87 6.61
C SER A 121 -3.21 3.35 6.99
N ALA A 122 -3.09 4.26 6.02
CA ALA A 122 -3.19 5.69 6.26
C ALA A 122 -4.61 6.08 6.73
N MET A 123 -5.64 5.53 6.09
CA MET A 123 -7.05 5.83 6.38
C MET A 123 -7.53 5.31 7.74
N ALA A 124 -6.79 4.40 8.36
CA ALA A 124 -7.05 3.97 9.74
C ALA A 124 -6.72 5.05 10.79
N ASN A 125 -6.02 6.12 10.42
CA ASN A 125 -5.71 7.22 11.32
C ASN A 125 -6.99 7.99 11.71
N ALA A 126 -7.19 8.19 13.02
CA ALA A 126 -8.39 8.82 13.58
C ALA A 126 -8.65 10.26 13.08
N GLN A 127 -7.64 10.96 12.55
CA GLN A 127 -7.83 12.28 11.94
C GLN A 127 -8.70 12.21 10.67
N PHE A 128 -8.69 11.09 9.97
CA PHE A 128 -9.55 10.85 8.82
C PHE A 128 -10.96 10.42 9.22
N SER A 129 -11.21 9.94 10.44
CA SER A 129 -12.51 9.39 10.88
C SER A 129 -13.55 10.44 11.33
N ASN A 130 -13.23 11.74 11.31
CA ASN A 130 -14.14 12.77 11.80
C ASN A 130 -15.18 13.19 10.73
N ALA A 131 -16.38 12.62 10.82
CA ALA A 131 -17.49 12.87 9.88
C ALA A 131 -17.88 14.36 9.73
N ALA A 132 -17.81 15.15 10.81
CA ALA A 132 -18.13 16.58 10.76
C ALA A 132 -17.09 17.36 9.95
N LYS A 133 -15.79 17.08 10.17
CA LYS A 133 -14.71 17.68 9.37
C LYS A 133 -14.80 17.28 7.90
N GLN A 134 -15.13 16.02 7.61
CA GLN A 134 -15.29 15.56 6.23
C GLN A 134 -16.42 16.24 5.49
N LYS A 135 -17.59 16.37 6.15
CA LYS A 135 -18.74 17.07 5.57
C LYS A 135 -18.40 18.53 5.26
N LEU A 136 -17.68 19.21 6.15
CA LEU A 136 -17.20 20.57 5.93
C LEU A 136 -16.19 20.67 4.78
N ALA A 137 -15.33 19.66 4.60
CA ALA A 137 -14.37 19.58 3.49
C ALA A 137 -15.02 19.13 2.15
N GLY A 138 -16.33 18.85 2.15
CA GLY A 138 -17.05 18.36 0.98
C GLY A 138 -16.54 17.01 0.49
N ILE A 139 -16.00 16.18 1.38
CA ILE A 139 -15.50 14.85 1.02
C ILE A 139 -16.68 13.91 0.87
N GLU A 140 -16.80 13.28 -0.29
CA GLU A 140 -17.85 12.33 -0.58
C GLU A 140 -17.60 10.97 0.10
N ASN A 141 -18.66 10.27 0.49
CA ASN A 141 -18.56 9.01 1.23
C ASN A 141 -18.35 7.76 0.37
N HIS A 142 -18.21 7.93 -0.95
CA HIS A 142 -18.00 6.84 -1.91
C HIS A 142 -17.12 7.37 -3.05
N ILE A 143 -15.89 6.90 -3.11
CA ILE A 143 -14.84 7.42 -3.99
C ILE A 143 -14.20 6.27 -4.74
N HIS A 144 -13.97 6.42 -6.04
CA HIS A 144 -13.08 5.56 -6.81
C HIS A 144 -11.72 6.24 -6.94
N VAL A 145 -10.65 5.48 -6.77
CA VAL A 145 -9.28 5.99 -6.91
C VAL A 145 -8.53 5.10 -7.88
N TYR A 146 -8.04 5.69 -8.96
CA TYR A 146 -7.25 5.04 -9.99
C TYR A 146 -5.80 5.52 -9.88
N LEU A 147 -4.87 4.57 -9.90
CA LEU A 147 -3.48 4.78 -10.23
C LEU A 147 -3.28 4.32 -11.67
N ASN A 148 -3.01 5.26 -12.57
CA ASN A 148 -2.87 4.98 -14.00
C ASN A 148 -1.40 4.76 -14.34
N SER A 149 -1.12 3.78 -15.19
CA SER A 149 0.21 3.62 -15.78
C SER A 149 0.54 4.82 -16.67
N PRO A 150 1.81 5.26 -16.75
CA PRO A 150 2.23 6.36 -17.61
C PRO A 150 1.86 6.19 -19.08
N ASP A 151 1.90 4.96 -19.59
CA ASP A 151 1.53 4.58 -20.96
C ASP A 151 0.01 4.41 -21.15
N LYS A 152 -0.77 4.51 -20.08
CA LYS A 152 -2.24 4.38 -20.05
C LYS A 152 -2.78 3.03 -20.51
N THR A 153 -1.94 1.99 -20.50
CA THR A 153 -2.36 0.63 -20.89
C THR A 153 -3.00 -0.13 -19.74
N ASN A 154 -2.71 0.24 -18.50
CA ASN A 154 -3.23 -0.42 -17.32
C ASN A 154 -3.47 0.55 -16.15
N PHE A 155 -4.18 0.08 -15.13
CA PHE A 155 -4.37 0.80 -13.88
C PHE A 155 -4.52 -0.16 -12.70
N THR A 156 -4.21 0.35 -11.51
CA THR A 156 -4.64 -0.24 -10.24
C THR A 156 -5.68 0.67 -9.62
N ALA A 157 -6.71 0.09 -9.01
CA ALA A 157 -7.76 0.90 -8.40
C ALA A 157 -8.22 0.32 -7.05
N HIS A 158 -8.80 1.20 -6.26
CA HIS A 158 -9.55 0.84 -5.06
C HIS A 158 -10.76 1.78 -4.87
N THR A 159 -11.70 1.31 -4.07
CA THR A 159 -12.88 2.06 -3.67
C THR A 159 -12.78 2.44 -2.21
N LEU A 160 -13.02 3.71 -1.90
CA LEU A 160 -13.13 4.22 -0.54
C LEU A 160 -14.62 4.38 -0.19
N PHE A 161 -15.03 3.73 0.89
CA PHE A 161 -16.35 3.93 1.50
C PHE A 161 -16.18 4.58 2.86
N PHE A 162 -16.92 5.66 3.11
CA PHE A 162 -17.03 6.21 4.46
C PHE A 162 -18.32 5.73 5.11
N ILE A 163 -18.19 4.77 6.04
CA ILE A 163 -19.30 4.09 6.69
C ILE A 163 -19.10 4.17 8.21
N ASN A 164 -20.13 4.65 8.93
CA ASN A 164 -20.15 4.72 10.40
C ASN A 164 -18.91 5.37 11.02
N GLY A 165 -18.41 6.46 10.42
CA GLY A 165 -17.24 7.18 10.95
C GLY A 165 -15.90 6.60 10.52
N ASN A 166 -15.87 5.54 9.71
CA ASN A 166 -14.62 4.88 9.30
C ASN A 166 -14.50 4.82 7.78
N TRP A 167 -13.28 4.94 7.30
CA TRP A 167 -12.94 4.64 5.92
C TRP A 167 -12.68 3.16 5.75
N ILE A 168 -13.35 2.56 4.77
CA ILE A 168 -13.14 1.19 4.32
C ILE A 168 -12.58 1.29 2.91
N VAL A 169 -11.40 0.71 2.71
CA VAL A 169 -10.71 0.72 1.42
C VAL A 169 -10.74 -0.68 0.85
N VAL A 170 -11.36 -0.85 -0.31
CA VAL A 170 -11.57 -2.14 -0.96
C VAL A 170 -10.82 -2.15 -2.29
N PRO A 171 -9.89 -3.11 -2.54
CA PRO A 171 -9.22 -3.25 -3.83
C PRO A 171 -10.22 -3.48 -4.96
N GLY A 172 -10.16 -2.68 -6.03
CA GLY A 172 -11.12 -2.71 -7.14
C GLY A 172 -12.18 -1.60 -7.08
N LEU A 173 -13.05 -1.59 -8.09
CA LEU A 173 -14.08 -0.56 -8.29
C LEU A 173 -15.46 -1.13 -7.97
N TYR A 174 -16.12 -0.58 -6.97
CA TYR A 174 -17.43 -1.05 -6.51
C TYR A 174 -18.46 0.06 -6.50
N GLY A 175 -19.66 -0.24 -7.01
CA GLY A 175 -20.80 0.67 -7.06
C GLY A 175 -20.52 1.98 -7.80
N ASN A 176 -21.37 2.98 -7.56
CA ASN A 176 -21.29 4.29 -8.22
C ASN A 176 -20.60 5.31 -7.31
N ALA A 177 -19.33 5.61 -7.59
CA ALA A 177 -18.62 6.62 -6.83
C ALA A 177 -19.18 8.02 -7.08
N LYS A 178 -19.20 8.83 -6.04
CA LYS A 178 -19.57 10.25 -6.10
C LYS A 178 -18.40 11.15 -6.50
N ARG A 179 -17.18 10.62 -6.41
CA ARG A 179 -15.95 11.26 -6.89
C ARG A 179 -15.00 10.21 -7.42
N THR A 180 -14.28 10.57 -8.47
CA THR A 180 -13.24 9.74 -9.05
C THR A 180 -11.91 10.47 -9.04
N PHE A 181 -10.87 9.85 -8.49
CA PHE A 181 -9.48 10.31 -8.56
C PHE A 181 -8.76 9.55 -9.68
N ASN A 182 -8.01 10.27 -10.50
CA ASN A 182 -7.14 9.71 -11.54
C ASN A 182 -5.72 10.17 -11.28
N LEU A 183 -4.92 9.32 -10.66
CA LEU A 183 -3.57 9.65 -10.20
C LEU A 183 -2.53 9.08 -11.15
N THR A 184 -1.45 9.83 -11.36
CA THR A 184 -0.16 9.29 -11.79
C THR A 184 0.63 8.76 -10.59
N PRO A 185 1.68 7.93 -10.78
CA PRO A 185 2.55 7.49 -9.69
C PRO A 185 3.13 8.65 -8.88
N ALA A 186 3.62 9.70 -9.55
CA ALA A 186 4.15 10.89 -8.89
C ALA A 186 3.10 11.60 -8.01
N GLN A 187 1.85 11.70 -8.46
CA GLN A 187 0.78 12.32 -7.68
C GLN A 187 0.36 11.47 -6.47
N ALA A 188 0.37 10.14 -6.61
CA ALA A 188 0.11 9.22 -5.52
C ALA A 188 1.22 9.25 -4.45
N ILE A 189 2.48 9.27 -4.88
CA ILE A 189 3.65 9.42 -4.00
C ILE A 189 3.61 10.75 -3.24
N GLU A 190 3.32 11.85 -3.94
CA GLU A 190 3.22 13.16 -3.30
C GLU A 190 2.11 13.18 -2.22
N TYR A 191 0.94 12.61 -2.53
CA TYR A 191 -0.12 12.45 -1.53
C TYR A 191 0.36 11.66 -0.30
N GLN A 192 1.04 10.54 -0.53
CA GLN A 192 1.54 9.70 0.55
C GLN A 192 2.58 10.45 1.41
N ARG A 193 3.48 11.23 0.79
CA ARG A 193 4.46 12.06 1.51
C ARG A 193 3.80 13.13 2.37
N GLN A 194 2.78 13.79 1.84
CA GLN A 194 2.04 14.82 2.57
C GLN A 194 1.25 14.24 3.75
N VAL A 195 0.65 13.06 3.57
CA VAL A 195 -0.01 12.34 4.66
C VAL A 195 1.01 11.94 5.73
N PHE A 196 2.13 11.35 5.32
CA PHE A 196 3.18 10.89 6.23
C PHE A 196 3.76 12.05 7.05
N ALA A 197 4.12 13.17 6.41
CA ALA A 197 4.62 14.36 7.10
C ALA A 197 3.63 14.88 8.16
N ALA A 198 2.34 14.92 7.83
CA ALA A 198 1.31 15.31 8.77
C ALA A 198 1.15 14.34 9.95
N GLN A 199 1.30 13.04 9.69
CA GLN A 199 1.27 11.99 10.72
C GLN A 199 2.48 12.04 11.67
N GLN A 200 3.68 12.35 11.17
CA GLN A 200 4.88 12.43 12.00
C GLN A 200 4.82 13.60 13.00
N ILE A 201 4.38 14.78 12.54
CA ILE A 201 4.27 15.96 13.41
C ILE A 201 3.01 15.90 14.30
N ASN A 202 1.91 15.38 13.74
CA ASN A 202 0.64 15.13 14.42
C ASN A 202 0.05 16.30 15.24
N THR A 203 0.22 17.54 14.76
CA THR A 203 -0.39 18.71 15.41
C THR A 203 -1.64 19.20 14.65
N LYS A 204 -2.56 19.88 15.35
CA LYS A 204 -3.74 20.48 14.71
C LYS A 204 -3.38 21.47 13.59
N SER A 205 -2.27 22.20 13.75
CA SER A 205 -1.80 23.14 12.73
C SER A 205 -1.35 22.39 11.48
N GLU A 206 -0.61 21.30 11.65
CA GLU A 206 -0.14 20.50 10.52
C GLU A 206 -1.29 19.85 9.75
N TRP A 207 -2.25 19.25 10.47
CA TRP A 207 -3.45 18.70 9.85
C TRP A 207 -4.28 19.76 9.10
N LYS A 208 -4.25 21.02 9.54
CA LYS A 208 -4.87 22.14 8.82
C LYS A 208 -4.10 22.51 7.55
N SER A 209 -2.76 22.51 7.61
CA SER A 209 -1.90 22.71 6.43
C SER A 209 -2.12 21.61 5.40
N PHE A 210 -2.07 20.34 5.83
CA PHE A 210 -2.41 19.18 5.00
C PHE A 210 -3.79 19.32 4.38
N GLY A 211 -4.82 19.67 5.16
CA GLY A 211 -6.18 19.85 4.64
C GLY A 211 -6.27 20.92 3.55
N LYS A 212 -5.57 22.05 3.70
CA LYS A 212 -5.52 23.10 2.66
C LYS A 212 -4.81 22.63 1.40
N TRP A 213 -3.69 21.92 1.57
CA TRP A 213 -2.95 21.34 0.45
C TRP A 213 -3.81 20.31 -0.29
N TYR A 214 -4.44 19.39 0.44
CA TYR A 214 -5.28 18.32 -0.09
C TYR A 214 -6.41 18.88 -0.96
N MET A 215 -7.08 19.95 -0.53
CA MET A 215 -8.17 20.54 -1.31
C MET A 215 -7.68 21.04 -2.67
N LYS A 216 -6.51 21.72 -2.71
CA LYS A 216 -5.91 22.18 -3.97
C LYS A 216 -5.46 21.02 -4.85
N TRP A 217 -4.78 20.04 -4.26
CA TRP A 217 -4.32 18.84 -4.96
C TRP A 217 -5.49 18.06 -5.56
N ARG A 218 -6.52 17.80 -4.75
CA ARG A 218 -7.75 17.09 -5.14
C ARG A 218 -8.42 17.71 -6.36
N ASP A 219 -8.50 19.02 -6.42
CA ASP A 219 -9.15 19.73 -7.53
C ASP A 219 -8.39 19.53 -8.86
N GLY A 220 -7.08 19.24 -8.80
CA GLY A 220 -6.27 18.93 -9.99
C GLY A 220 -6.29 17.47 -10.44
N VAL A 221 -6.70 16.54 -9.57
CA VAL A 221 -6.58 15.08 -9.82
C VAL A 221 -7.90 14.31 -9.71
N SER A 222 -9.01 15.00 -9.43
CA SER A 222 -10.31 14.35 -9.22
C SER A 222 -11.47 15.09 -9.87
N VAL A 223 -12.51 14.33 -10.19
CA VAL A 223 -13.77 14.85 -10.73
C VAL A 223 -14.91 14.40 -9.82
N LYS A 224 -15.82 15.33 -9.52
CA LYS A 224 -17.07 15.00 -8.83
C LYS A 224 -18.07 14.44 -9.83
N ASN A 225 -18.61 13.27 -9.53
CA ASN A 225 -19.63 12.61 -10.34
C ASN A 225 -21.01 13.17 -9.99
N LYS A 226 -21.89 13.21 -10.99
CA LYS A 226 -23.26 13.70 -10.83
C LYS A 226 -24.15 12.65 -10.19
#